data_AF-A0A0A2TRH0-F1
#
_entry.id   AF-A0A0A2TRH0-F1
#
_cell.length_a   1.000
_cell.length_b   1.000
_cell.length_c   1.000
_cell.angle_alpha   90.00
_cell.angle_beta   90.00
_cell.angle_gamma   90.00
#
_symmetry.space_group_name_H-M   'P 1'
#
loop_
_entity.id
_entity.type
_entity.pdbx_description
1 polymer ?
#
loop_
_entity_poly.entity_id
_entity_poly.type
_entity_poly.pdbx_seq_one_letter_code
_entity_poly.pdbx_strand_id
1 'polypeptide(L)'
;MNKKTIIYCILGAVLLVVFLSVITYHQSKDKDNKFHATPLAPVEKLISTLYFKQGTYSDYKTLFSNKNNVISEKEFKSYQFMGQPNVIFPVDNDSVANVMKHMKQQQIDPNTVKVFWSKDLNGSVNSLEEATATWVMIKQNGKWYIGN
;
A
#
# COMPACT_ATOMS: atom_id res chain seq x y z
N MET A 1 -8.28 37.66 37.13
CA MET A 1 -7.74 37.16 35.84
C MET A 1 -8.18 38.13 34.74
N ASN A 2 -7.24 38.70 33.96
CA ASN A 2 -7.50 39.86 33.11
C ASN A 2 -8.09 39.43 31.75
N LYS A 3 -9.13 40.12 31.23
CA LYS A 3 -9.82 39.74 29.97
C LYS A 3 -8.84 39.57 28.79
N LYS A 4 -7.79 40.41 28.72
CA LYS A 4 -6.74 40.31 27.69
C LYS A 4 -5.98 38.98 27.76
N THR A 5 -5.64 38.50 28.96
CA THR A 5 -4.92 37.24 29.18
C THR A 5 -5.72 36.03 28.71
N ILE A 6 -7.04 36.04 28.93
CA ILE A 6 -7.95 34.98 28.47
C ILE A 6 -8.02 34.93 26.93
N ILE A 7 -8.10 36.10 26.29
CA ILE A 7 -8.17 36.21 24.82
C ILE A 7 -6.87 35.70 24.17
N TYR A 8 -5.69 36.04 24.72
CA TYR A 8 -4.42 35.54 24.20
C TYR A 8 -4.27 34.03 24.35
N CYS A 9 -4.74 33.44 25.45
CA CYS A 9 -4.74 31.98 25.62
C CYS A 9 -5.64 31.27 24.61
N ILE A 10 -6.83 31.82 24.31
CA ILE A 10 -7.75 31.25 23.33
C ILE A 10 -7.18 31.35 21.91
N LEU A 11 -6.63 32.51 21.54
CA LEU A 11 -5.98 32.70 20.24
C LEU A 11 -4.77 31.77 20.05
N GLY A 12 -3.95 31.59 21.09
CA GLY A 12 -2.82 30.65 21.07
C GLY A 12 -3.26 29.20 20.89
N ALA A 13 -4.34 28.77 21.56
CA ALA A 13 -4.88 27.43 21.42
C ALA A 13 -5.45 27.17 20.01
N VAL A 14 -6.17 28.13 19.42
CA VAL A 14 -6.72 28.01 18.06
C VAL A 14 -5.60 27.91 17.02
N LEU A 15 -4.57 28.75 17.12
CA LEU A 15 -3.40 28.69 16.24
C LEU A 15 -2.69 27.34 16.32
N LEU A 16 -2.51 26.79 17.52
CA LEU A 16 -1.87 25.49 17.73
C LEU A 16 -2.67 24.35 17.07
N VAL A 17 -4.00 24.35 17.21
CA VAL A 17 -4.87 23.33 16.59
C VAL A 17 -4.82 23.41 15.07
N VAL A 18 -4.86 24.61 14.49
CA VAL A 18 -4.74 24.79 13.03
C VAL A 18 -3.37 24.33 12.53
N PHE A 19 -2.30 24.66 13.26
CA PHE A 19 -0.94 24.25 12.89
C PHE A 19 -0.76 22.73 12.94
N LEU A 20 -1.27 22.07 13.99
CA LEU A 20 -1.26 20.61 14.11
C LEU A 20 -2.09 19.96 12.99
N SER A 21 -3.24 20.53 12.64
CA SER A 21 -4.09 20.05 11.55
C SER A 21 -3.35 20.07 10.21
N VAL A 22 -2.64 21.17 9.91
CA VAL A 22 -1.86 21.35 8.68
C VAL A 22 -0.66 20.40 8.63
N ILE A 23 0.06 20.24 9.73
CA ILE A 23 1.19 19.29 9.81
C ILE A 23 0.71 17.85 9.59
N THR A 24 -0.40 17.47 10.24
CA THR A 24 -0.98 16.13 10.09
C THR A 24 -1.46 15.89 8.66
N TYR A 25 -2.05 16.89 8.03
CA TYR A 25 -2.47 16.83 6.62
C TYR A 25 -1.27 16.64 5.66
N HIS A 26 -0.20 17.41 5.84
CA HIS A 26 1.01 17.28 5.00
C HIS A 26 1.71 15.93 5.20
N GLN A 27 1.89 15.47 6.44
CA GLN A 27 2.48 14.15 6.69
C GLN A 27 1.64 13.01 6.13
N SER A 28 0.32 13.13 6.15
CA SER A 28 -0.59 12.15 5.54
C SER A 28 -0.42 12.12 4.01
N LYS A 29 -0.36 13.30 3.38
CA LYS A 29 -0.23 13.44 1.93
C LYS A 29 1.12 12.96 1.38
N ASP A 30 2.21 13.18 2.13
CA ASP A 30 3.54 12.72 1.76
C ASP A 30 3.71 11.19 1.88
N LYS A 31 3.07 10.59 2.89
CA LYS A 31 3.02 9.12 3.02
C LYS A 31 2.26 8.49 1.85
N ASP A 32 1.10 9.04 1.49
CA ASP A 32 0.33 8.59 0.33
C ASP A 32 1.11 8.72 -0.98
N ASN A 33 1.87 9.81 -1.17
CA ASN A 33 2.65 9.98 -2.40
C ASN A 33 3.76 8.94 -2.57
N LYS A 34 4.39 8.46 -1.48
CA LYS A 34 5.49 7.50 -1.56
C LYS A 34 5.02 6.10 -2.01
N PHE A 35 3.84 5.66 -1.59
CA PHE A 35 3.31 4.33 -1.93
C PHE A 35 2.80 4.19 -3.35
N HIS A 36 2.67 5.29 -4.10
CA HIS A 36 2.18 5.27 -5.48
C HIS A 36 3.24 5.69 -6.51
N ALA A 37 4.49 5.88 -6.08
CA ALA A 37 5.58 6.37 -6.95
C ALA A 37 6.05 5.31 -7.96
N THR A 38 5.96 4.03 -7.62
CA THR A 38 6.38 2.91 -8.46
C THR A 38 5.28 1.84 -8.53
N PRO A 39 5.23 0.99 -9.58
CA PRO A 39 4.27 -0.10 -9.65
C PRO A 39 4.41 -1.13 -8.51
N LEU A 40 5.62 -1.29 -7.94
CA LEU A 40 5.87 -2.24 -6.85
C LEU A 40 5.35 -1.76 -5.49
N ALA A 41 5.37 -0.44 -5.22
CA ALA A 41 5.08 0.07 -3.88
C ALA A 41 3.66 -0.25 -3.37
N PRO A 42 2.58 -0.18 -4.19
CA PRO A 42 1.26 -0.62 -3.76
C PRO A 42 1.19 -2.14 -3.50
N VAL A 43 1.92 -2.94 -4.30
CA VAL A 43 1.95 -4.40 -4.14
C VAL A 43 2.71 -4.80 -2.87
N GLU A 44 3.83 -4.16 -2.59
CA GLU A 44 4.57 -4.34 -1.33
C GLU A 44 3.67 -4.03 -0.13
N LYS A 45 2.95 -2.90 -0.18
CA LYS A 45 2.03 -2.50 0.89
C LYS A 45 0.84 -3.46 1.01
N LEU A 46 0.32 -3.98 -0.11
CA LEU A 46 -0.73 -5.00 -0.11
C LEU A 46 -0.25 -6.26 0.61
N ILE A 47 0.93 -6.76 0.26
CA ILE A 47 1.51 -7.99 0.83
C ILE A 47 1.77 -7.82 2.33
N SER A 48 2.41 -6.71 2.69
CA SER A 48 2.62 -6.30 4.07
C SER A 48 1.31 -6.29 4.86
N THR A 49 0.25 -5.73 4.26
CA THR A 49 -1.06 -5.62 4.92
C THR A 49 -1.75 -6.98 5.05
N LEU A 50 -1.86 -7.76 3.97
CA LEU A 50 -2.64 -9.00 3.97
C LEU A 50 -1.92 -10.17 4.64
N TYR A 51 -0.64 -10.36 4.37
CA TYR A 51 0.09 -11.57 4.79
C TYR A 51 0.95 -11.36 6.02
N PHE A 52 1.37 -10.12 6.30
CA PHE A 52 2.18 -9.78 7.47
C PHE A 52 1.43 -8.93 8.50
N LYS A 53 0.13 -8.67 8.28
CA LYS A 53 -0.76 -7.92 9.21
C LYS A 53 -0.25 -6.52 9.55
N GLN A 54 0.47 -5.87 8.64
CA GLN A 54 1.08 -4.55 8.80
C GLN A 54 0.29 -3.44 8.08
N GLY A 55 -0.98 -3.30 8.41
CA GLY A 55 -1.85 -2.26 7.86
C GLY A 55 -3.31 -2.43 8.25
N THR A 56 -4.09 -1.37 8.03
CA THR A 56 -5.53 -1.34 8.29
C THR A 56 -6.34 -1.60 7.02
N TYR A 57 -7.64 -1.88 7.17
CA TYR A 57 -8.55 -1.93 6.03
C TYR A 57 -8.61 -0.58 5.29
N SER A 58 -8.49 0.54 6.01
CA SER A 58 -8.43 1.87 5.37
C SER A 58 -7.21 1.99 4.47
N ASP A 59 -6.03 1.57 4.94
CA ASP A 59 -4.80 1.56 4.14
C ASP A 59 -4.92 0.63 2.94
N TYR A 60 -5.52 -0.55 3.13
CA TYR A 60 -5.76 -1.50 2.05
C TYR A 60 -6.55 -0.88 0.90
N LYS A 61 -7.63 -0.16 1.20
CA LYS A 61 -8.48 0.46 0.17
C LYS A 61 -7.74 1.50 -0.66
N THR A 62 -6.75 2.21 -0.09
CA THR A 62 -6.04 3.26 -0.84
C THR A 62 -5.14 2.71 -1.94
N LEU A 63 -4.79 1.43 -1.89
CA LEU A 63 -3.93 0.76 -2.87
C LEU A 63 -4.60 0.55 -4.23
N PHE A 64 -5.94 0.56 -4.27
CA PHE A 64 -6.72 0.18 -5.44
C PHE A 64 -7.16 1.37 -6.28
N SER A 65 -7.27 1.14 -7.59
CA SER A 65 -7.69 2.15 -8.57
C SER A 65 -9.12 2.62 -8.35
N ASN A 66 -9.98 1.72 -7.85
CA ASN A 66 -11.32 2.05 -7.41
C ASN A 66 -11.54 1.60 -5.96
N LYS A 67 -11.45 2.55 -5.03
CA LYS A 67 -11.59 2.28 -3.57
C LYS A 67 -12.98 1.78 -3.15
N ASN A 68 -13.98 1.94 -4.01
CA ASN A 68 -15.36 1.50 -3.77
C ASN A 68 -15.62 0.09 -4.32
N ASN A 69 -14.72 -0.44 -5.16
CA ASN A 69 -14.82 -1.77 -5.75
C ASN A 69 -13.82 -2.76 -5.11
N VAL A 70 -13.79 -2.79 -3.78
CA VAL A 70 -12.89 -3.65 -3.01
C VAL A 70 -13.71 -4.52 -2.08
N ILE A 71 -13.17 -5.69 -1.71
CA ILE A 71 -13.79 -6.60 -0.75
C ILE A 71 -14.18 -5.88 0.55
N SER A 72 -15.19 -6.39 1.25
CA SER A 72 -15.65 -5.83 2.52
C SER A 72 -14.58 -5.94 3.62
N GLU A 73 -14.72 -5.14 4.68
CA GLU A 73 -13.81 -5.23 5.85
C GLU A 73 -13.83 -6.63 6.49
N LYS A 74 -14.98 -7.30 6.48
CA LYS A 74 -15.13 -8.66 7.00
C LYS A 74 -14.30 -9.65 6.17
N GLU A 75 -14.38 -9.57 4.86
CA GLU A 75 -13.58 -10.40 3.95
C GLU A 75 -12.10 -10.09 4.09
N PHE A 76 -11.73 -8.81 4.16
CA PHE A 76 -10.34 -8.38 4.42
C PHE A 76 -9.78 -8.98 5.71
N LYS A 77 -10.51 -8.92 6.83
CA LYS A 77 -10.10 -9.52 8.10
C LYS A 77 -9.98 -11.05 7.99
N SER A 78 -10.88 -11.69 7.24
CA SER A 78 -10.82 -13.13 6.96
C SER A 78 -9.54 -13.48 6.19
N TYR A 79 -9.21 -12.73 5.14
CA TYR A 79 -7.97 -12.89 4.39
C TYR A 79 -6.73 -12.66 5.25
N GLN A 80 -6.70 -11.63 6.11
CA GLN A 80 -5.58 -11.42 7.03
C GLN A 80 -5.44 -12.55 8.05
N PHE A 81 -6.55 -13.13 8.50
CA PHE A 81 -6.53 -14.20 9.50
C PHE A 81 -6.06 -15.53 8.90
N MET A 82 -6.59 -15.88 7.72
CA MET A 82 -6.29 -17.14 7.03
C MET A 82 -5.05 -17.06 6.14
N GLY A 83 -4.61 -15.86 5.79
CA GLY A 83 -3.48 -15.62 4.90
C GLY A 83 -2.19 -16.15 5.50
N GLN A 84 -1.60 -17.13 4.84
CA GLN A 84 -0.29 -17.67 5.20
C GLN A 84 0.69 -17.31 4.08
N PRO A 85 1.74 -16.50 4.33
CA PRO A 85 2.71 -16.09 3.32
C PRO A 85 3.28 -17.27 2.53
N ASN A 86 3.55 -18.41 3.19
CA ASN A 86 4.13 -19.61 2.59
C ASN A 86 3.24 -20.30 1.54
N VAL A 87 1.92 -20.08 1.56
CA VAL A 87 0.99 -20.66 0.57
C VAL A 87 1.11 -19.92 -0.76
N ILE A 88 1.32 -18.60 -0.71
CA ILE A 88 1.40 -17.74 -1.91
C ILE A 88 2.85 -17.57 -2.36
N PHE A 89 3.78 -17.53 -1.41
CA PHE A 89 5.21 -17.35 -1.58
C PHE A 89 5.91 -18.59 -0.98
N PRO A 90 6.15 -19.66 -1.77
CA PRO A 90 6.64 -20.94 -1.25
C PRO A 90 7.99 -20.88 -0.50
N VAL A 91 8.74 -19.80 -0.68
CA VAL A 91 10.11 -19.59 -0.18
C VAL A 91 10.32 -18.11 0.14
N ASP A 92 11.34 -17.82 0.95
CA ASP A 92 11.74 -16.44 1.29
C ASP A 92 10.53 -15.60 1.78
N ASN A 93 9.62 -16.24 2.53
CA ASN A 93 8.32 -15.72 2.95
C ASN A 93 8.28 -15.28 4.43
N ASP A 94 9.43 -15.27 5.08
CA ASP A 94 9.63 -14.87 6.47
C ASP A 94 9.55 -13.35 6.67
N SER A 95 9.72 -12.56 5.59
CA SER A 95 9.56 -11.11 5.63
C SER A 95 9.09 -10.53 4.29
N VAL A 96 8.43 -9.36 4.34
CA VAL A 96 8.06 -8.61 3.14
C VAL A 96 9.27 -8.34 2.25
N ALA A 97 10.40 -7.92 2.84
CA ALA A 97 11.62 -7.64 2.11
C ALA A 97 12.15 -8.86 1.34
N ASN A 98 12.05 -10.06 1.92
CA ASN A 98 12.46 -11.29 1.25
C ASN A 98 11.49 -11.70 0.13
N VAL A 99 10.17 -11.55 0.35
CA VAL A 99 9.16 -11.78 -0.70
C VAL A 99 9.40 -10.86 -1.90
N MET A 100 9.69 -9.59 -1.65
CA MET A 100 9.88 -8.57 -2.69
C MET A 100 11.12 -8.82 -3.58
N LYS A 101 12.12 -9.61 -3.12
CA LYS A 101 13.30 -9.96 -3.95
C LYS A 101 12.95 -10.73 -5.21
N HIS A 102 11.82 -11.42 -5.21
CA HIS A 102 11.34 -12.25 -6.32
C HIS A 102 10.22 -11.57 -7.12
N MET A 103 9.97 -10.29 -6.86
CA MET A 103 9.01 -9.52 -7.64
C MET A 103 9.59 -9.10 -8.97
N LYS A 104 8.83 -9.36 -10.03
CA LYS A 104 9.14 -9.00 -11.40
C LYS A 104 8.07 -8.08 -11.95
N GLN A 105 8.43 -7.35 -12.99
CA GLN A 105 7.56 -6.41 -13.66
C GLN A 105 7.60 -6.65 -15.16
N GLN A 106 6.44 -6.63 -15.80
CA GLN A 106 6.30 -6.64 -17.25
C GLN A 106 5.47 -5.42 -17.66
N GLN A 107 6.11 -4.49 -18.37
CA GLN A 107 5.40 -3.35 -18.95
C GLN A 107 4.44 -3.86 -20.03
N ILE A 108 3.19 -3.39 -19.99
CA ILE A 108 2.18 -3.69 -21.01
C ILE A 108 2.03 -2.48 -21.93
N ASP A 109 1.81 -1.30 -21.35
CA ASP A 109 1.71 -0.01 -22.01
C ASP A 109 2.17 1.10 -21.04
N PRO A 110 2.38 2.37 -21.43
CA PRO A 110 2.92 3.41 -20.54
C PRO A 110 2.19 3.63 -19.20
N ASN A 111 0.92 3.22 -19.11
CA ASN A 111 0.08 3.37 -17.93
C ASN A 111 -0.29 2.02 -17.28
N THR A 112 0.18 0.90 -17.81
CA THR A 112 -0.15 -0.44 -17.29
C THR A 112 1.10 -1.32 -17.15
N VAL A 113 1.28 -1.89 -15.96
CA VAL A 113 2.38 -2.84 -15.64
C VAL A 113 1.78 -4.07 -14.99
N LYS A 114 2.21 -5.27 -15.38
CA LYS A 114 1.99 -6.47 -14.58
C LYS A 114 3.12 -6.61 -13.57
N VAL A 115 2.79 -6.69 -12.30
CA VAL A 115 3.70 -7.09 -11.22
C VAL A 115 3.39 -8.54 -10.89
N PHE A 116 4.41 -9.37 -10.76
CA PHE A 116 4.19 -10.77 -10.43
C PHE A 116 5.31 -11.31 -9.55
N TRP A 117 4.97 -12.24 -8.68
CA TRP A 117 5.93 -12.96 -7.88
C TRP A 117 6.33 -14.24 -8.62
N SER A 118 7.62 -14.42 -8.84
CA SER A 118 8.16 -15.62 -9.45
C SER A 118 9.60 -15.80 -8.98
N LYS A 119 9.87 -16.93 -8.32
CA LYS A 119 11.24 -17.34 -8.02
C LYS A 119 11.70 -18.37 -9.02
N ASP A 120 12.94 -18.20 -9.44
CA ASP A 120 13.65 -19.21 -10.20
C ASP A 120 13.99 -20.41 -9.30
N LEU A 121 13.21 -21.48 -9.39
CA LEU A 121 13.48 -22.72 -8.68
C LEU A 121 14.46 -23.63 -9.45
N ASN A 122 14.75 -23.36 -10.74
CA ASN A 122 15.48 -24.27 -11.64
C ASN A 122 16.45 -23.62 -12.67
N GLY A 123 16.81 -22.34 -12.54
CA GLY A 123 17.82 -21.64 -13.34
C GLY A 123 17.35 -20.91 -14.61
N SER A 124 16.03 -20.84 -14.88
CA SER A 124 15.52 -20.06 -16.01
C SER A 124 14.03 -19.74 -15.89
N VAL A 125 13.66 -18.90 -14.92
CA VAL A 125 12.28 -18.40 -14.85
C VAL A 125 12.28 -16.91 -15.04
N ASN A 126 11.77 -16.42 -16.16
CA ASN A 126 11.54 -15.00 -16.45
C ASN A 126 10.14 -14.73 -17.01
N SER A 127 9.26 -15.73 -17.02
CA SER A 127 7.94 -15.66 -17.64
C SER A 127 6.81 -15.57 -16.61
N LEU A 128 5.73 -14.91 -17.02
CA LEU A 128 4.49 -14.77 -16.26
C LEU A 128 3.80 -16.14 -16.00
N GLU A 129 4.08 -17.13 -16.84
CA GLU A 129 3.45 -18.47 -16.79
C GLU A 129 3.76 -19.24 -15.51
N GLU A 130 4.87 -18.91 -14.84
CA GLU A 130 5.31 -19.55 -13.59
C GLU A 130 5.08 -18.65 -12.36
N ALA A 131 4.29 -17.59 -12.51
CA ALA A 131 3.96 -16.70 -11.41
C ALA A 131 2.97 -17.36 -10.43
N THR A 132 3.28 -17.35 -9.14
CA THR A 132 2.33 -17.81 -8.10
C THR A 132 1.32 -16.73 -7.72
N ALA A 133 1.66 -15.47 -7.99
CA ALA A 133 0.78 -14.32 -7.78
C ALA A 133 1.05 -13.24 -8.81
N THR A 134 -0.01 -12.60 -9.31
CA THR A 134 0.06 -11.54 -10.32
C THR A 134 -0.91 -10.41 -9.95
N TRP A 135 -0.47 -9.18 -10.17
CA TRP A 135 -1.24 -7.95 -10.01
C TRP A 135 -1.10 -7.10 -11.26
N VAL A 136 -2.20 -6.48 -11.69
CA VAL A 136 -2.17 -5.46 -12.74
C VAL A 136 -2.11 -4.10 -12.06
N MET A 137 -1.09 -3.32 -12.39
CA MET A 137 -0.87 -1.98 -11.90
C MET A 137 -1.28 -0.97 -12.96
N ILE A 138 -2.12 0.00 -12.57
CA ILE A 138 -2.66 1.03 -13.45
C ILE A 138 -2.19 2.40 -12.95
N LYS A 139 -1.72 3.24 -13.87
CA LYS A 139 -1.30 4.61 -13.59
C LYS A 139 -2.46 5.58 -13.78
N GLN A 140 -2.81 6.31 -12.73
CA GLN A 140 -3.83 7.36 -12.74
C GLN A 140 -3.27 8.63 -12.11
N ASN A 141 -3.35 9.77 -12.81
CA ASN A 141 -2.84 11.06 -12.31
C ASN A 141 -1.39 10.99 -11.81
N GLY A 142 -0.53 10.27 -12.52
CA GLY A 142 0.89 10.10 -12.18
C GLY A 142 1.18 9.09 -11.07
N LYS A 143 0.15 8.44 -10.49
CA LYS A 143 0.24 7.51 -9.36
C LYS A 143 -0.13 6.09 -9.78
N TRP A 144 0.57 5.08 -9.25
CA TRP A 144 0.31 3.67 -9.52
C TRP A 144 -0.65 3.05 -8.51
N TYR A 145 -1.65 2.31 -8.98
CA TYR A 145 -2.65 1.62 -8.17
C TYR A 145 -2.83 0.18 -8.65
N ILE A 146 -3.32 -0.68 -7.77
CA ILE A 146 -3.76 -2.04 -8.13
C ILE A 146 -5.09 -1.93 -8.87
N GLY A 147 -5.16 -2.48 -10.08
CA GLY A 147 -6.38 -2.57 -10.87
C GLY A 147 -7.38 -3.53 -10.24
N ASN A 148 -8.66 -3.16 -10.25
CA ASN A 148 -9.76 -3.91 -9.63
C ASN A 148 -11.13 -3.58 -10.25
#